data_AF-A0A7V7AR79-F1
#
_entry.id   AF-A0A7V7AR79-F1
#
_cell.length_a   1.000
_cell.length_b   1.000
_cell.length_c   1.000
_cell.angle_alpha   90.00
_cell.angle_beta   90.00
_cell.angle_gamma   90.00
#
_symmetry.space_group_name_H-M   'P 1'
#
loop_
_entity.id
_entity.type
_entity.pdbx_description
1 polymer ?
#
loop_
_entity_poly.entity_id
_entity_poly.type
_entity_poly.pdbx_seq_one_letter_code
_entity_poly.pdbx_strand_id
1 'polypeptide(L)' 'MKLSTRAEYGLRAMFELARHYGQGPIPLRSIAEEQGISENYLEQLIAVLRRSGL' A
#
# COMPACT_ATOMS: atom_id res chain seq x y z
N MET A 1 -15.89 15.98 -1.99
CA MET A 1 -14.44 15.99 -2.27
C MET A 1 -14.11 14.77 -3.12
N LYS A 2 -13.33 14.90 -4.21
CA LYS A 2 -12.82 13.76 -4.97
C LYS A 2 -11.36 13.53 -4.57
N LEU A 3 -11.08 12.43 -3.87
CA LEU A 3 -9.72 11.98 -3.66
C LEU A 3 -9.17 11.46 -5.01
N SER A 4 -7.88 11.64 -5.26
CA SER A 4 -7.26 10.98 -6.41
C SER A 4 -7.19 9.49 -6.15
N THR A 5 -7.29 8.68 -7.21
CA THR A 5 -7.15 7.23 -7.14
C THR A 5 -5.84 6.82 -6.46
N ARG A 6 -4.76 7.58 -6.67
CA ARG A 6 -3.46 7.38 -6.00
C ARG A 6 -3.52 7.62 -4.50
N ALA A 7 -4.22 8.66 -4.05
CA ALA A 7 -4.37 8.94 -2.63
C ALA A 7 -5.22 7.88 -1.93
N GLU A 8 -6.28 7.39 -2.60
CA GLU A 8 -7.13 6.33 -2.07
C GLU A 8 -6.37 5.01 -1.91
N TYR A 9 -5.66 4.57 -2.95
CA TYR A 9 -4.89 3.33 -2.87
C TYR A 9 -3.66 3.44 -1.97
N GLY A 10 -3.01 4.61 -1.90
CA GLY A 10 -1.95 4.85 -0.93
C GLY A 10 -2.44 4.71 0.52
N LEU A 11 -3.63 5.23 0.82
CA LEU A 11 -4.25 5.08 2.15
C LEU A 11 -4.59 3.62 2.47
N ARG A 12 -5.17 2.88 1.51
CA ARG A 12 -5.46 1.45 1.68
C ARG A 12 -4.19 0.64 1.92
N ALA A 13 -3.11 0.91 1.19
CA ALA A 13 -1.82 0.25 1.38
C ALA A 13 -1.24 0.53 2.78
N MET A 14 -1.28 1.78 3.24
CA MET A 14 -0.84 2.16 4.60
C MET A 14 -1.69 1.49 5.69
N PHE A 15 -3.00 1.38 5.48
CA PHE A 15 -3.89 0.67 6.40
C PHE A 15 -3.55 -0.82 6.50
N GLU A 16 -3.25 -1.46 5.37
CA GLU A 16 -2.90 -2.89 5.34
C GLU A 16 -1.57 -3.18 6.03
N LEU A 17 -0.58 -2.31 5.83
CA LEU A 17 0.69 -2.36 6.57
C LEU A 17 0.48 -2.18 8.07
N ALA A 18 -0.39 -1.25 8.48
CA ALA A 18 -0.71 -1.02 9.88
C ALA A 18 -1.44 -2.22 10.52
N ARG A 19 -2.35 -2.89 9.80
CA ARG A 19 -3.02 -4.12 10.24
C ARG A 19 -2.04 -5.25 10.57
N HIS A 20 -0.96 -5.35 9.80
CA HIS A 20 0.06 -6.37 9.96
C HIS A 20 1.28 -5.88 10.77
N TYR A 21 1.19 -4.70 11.38
CA TYR A 21 2.27 -4.16 12.18
C TYR A 21 2.63 -5.09 13.34
N GLY A 22 3.93 -5.36 13.51
CA GLY A 22 4.44 -6.29 14.53
C GLY A 22 4.39 -7.78 14.17
N GLN A 23 3.81 -8.15 13.02
CA GLN A 23 3.75 -9.54 12.55
C GLN A 23 4.91 -9.92 11.61
N GLY A 24 5.80 -8.96 11.32
CA GLY A 24 6.91 -9.12 10.39
C GLY A 24 6.62 -8.54 9.00
N PRO A 25 7.55 -8.72 8.04
CA PRO A 25 7.38 -8.23 6.69
C PRO A 25 6.29 -9.01 5.94
N ILE A 26 5.40 -8.30 5.26
CA ILE A 26 4.37 -8.88 4.39
C ILE A 26 4.72 -8.72 2.91
N PRO A 27 4.51 -9.74 2.06
CA PRO A 27 4.71 -9.61 0.62
C PRO A 27 3.73 -8.61 -0.01
N LEU A 28 4.23 -7.75 -0.89
CA LEU A 28 3.38 -6.79 -1.63
C LEU A 28 2.31 -7.49 -2.47
N ARG A 29 2.65 -8.65 -3.05
CA ARG A 29 1.70 -9.50 -3.77
C ARG A 29 0.45 -9.85 -2.96
N SER A 30 0.61 -10.18 -1.67
CA SER A 30 -0.52 -10.52 -0.80
C SER A 30 -1.46 -9.32 -0.60
N ILE A 31 -0.89 -8.12 -0.40
CA ILE A 31 -1.67 -6.88 -0.31
C ILE A 31 -2.37 -6.57 -1.64
N ALA A 32 -1.69 -6.76 -2.76
CA ALA A 32 -2.22 -6.53 -4.09
C ALA A 32 -3.43 -7.44 -4.40
N GLU A 33 -3.33 -8.72 -4.04
CA GLU A 33 -4.41 -9.71 -4.15
C GLU A 33 -5.60 -9.36 -3.23
N GLU A 34 -5.36 -8.98 -1.97
CA GLU A 34 -6.42 -8.62 -1.02
C GLU A 34 -7.15 -7.32 -1.40
N GLN A 35 -6.42 -6.35 -1.95
CA GLN A 35 -6.96 -5.02 -2.32
C GLN A 35 -7.45 -4.93 -3.77
N GLY A 36 -7.27 -6.00 -4.57
CA GLY A 36 -7.67 -6.02 -5.98
C GLY A 36 -6.93 -5.00 -6.86
N ILE A 37 -5.66 -4.73 -6.55
CA ILE A 37 -4.80 -3.81 -7.32
C ILE A 37 -3.61 -4.54 -7.92
N SER A 38 -3.01 -3.97 -8.98
CA SER A 38 -1.82 -4.57 -9.56
C SER A 38 -0.60 -4.38 -8.66
N GLU A 39 0.23 -5.41 -8.58
CA GLU A 39 1.46 -5.40 -7.80
C GLU A 39 2.40 -4.25 -8.22
N ASN A 40 2.57 -4.02 -9.52
CA ASN A 40 3.35 -2.91 -10.06
C ASN A 40 2.86 -1.53 -9.58
N TYR A 41 1.54 -1.35 -9.46
CA TYR A 41 0.98 -0.09 -8.99
C TYR A 41 1.19 0.09 -7.49
N LEU A 42 1.03 -0.98 -6.71
CA LEU A 42 1.33 -0.98 -5.29
C LEU A 42 2.81 -0.71 -5.03
N GLU A 43 3.73 -1.28 -5.82
CA GLU A 43 5.16 -1.02 -5.73
C GLU A 43 5.49 0.47 -5.94
N GLN A 44 4.86 1.12 -6.92
CA GLN A 44 5.01 2.56 -7.13
C GLN A 44 4.52 3.39 -5.94
N LEU A 45 3.39 3.01 -5.33
CA LEU A 45 2.85 3.67 -4.14
C LEU A 45 3.80 3.52 -2.95
N ILE A 46 4.25 2.31 -2.68
CA ILE A 46 5.15 1.98 -1.57
C ILE A 46 6.51 2.65 -1.76
N ALA A 47 7.01 2.74 -2.99
CA ALA A 47 8.24 3.48 -3.28
C ALA A 47 8.13 4.97 -2.93
N VAL A 48 6.94 5.59 -3.09
CA VAL A 48 6.70 6.97 -2.65
C VAL A 48 6.71 7.04 -1.13
N LEU A 49 5.98 6.16 -0.45
CA LEU A 49 5.87 6.11 1.01
C LEU A 49 7.25 5.92 1.67
N ARG A 50 8.02 4.94 1.18
CA ARG A 50 9.38 4.64 1.65
C ARG A 50 10.33 5.82 1.49
N ARG A 51 10.25 6.55 0.36
CA ARG A 51 11.05 7.77 0.15
C ARG A 51 10.67 8.89 1.13
N SER A 52 9.43 8.90 1.62
CA SER A 52 8.95 9.83 2.63
C SER A 52 9.29 9.40 4.07
N GLY A 53 10.00 8.29 4.27
CA GLY A 53 10.35 7.77 5.58
C GLY A 53 9.20 7.04 6.29
N LEU A 54 8.19 6.63 5.53
CA LEU A 54 7.06 5.80 5.98
C LEU A 54 7.29 4.33 5.63
#